data_AF-A0A928DIK6-F1
#
_entry.id   AF-A0A928DIK6-F1
#
_cell.length_a   1.000
_cell.length_b   1.000
_cell.length_c   1.000
_cell.angle_alpha   90.00
_cell.angle_beta   90.00
_cell.angle_gamma   90.00
#
_symmetry.space_group_name_H-M   'P 1'
#
loop_
_entity.id
_entity.type
_entity.pdbx_description
1 polymer ?
#
loop_
_entity_poly.entity_id
_entity_poly.type
_entity_poly.pdbx_seq_one_letter_code
_entity_poly.pdbx_strand_id
1 'polypeptide(L)'
;MENSIKCMFPRRVDTNLVPTLPLVKCPHEITLVETPEQLAEAVKEIQQETLLGFDTETRPSFSKNQHNKVAILQLSGENKTWIIRLVPLANCLEDIYKILENPDIKKVGLAVQGDINALSQRLKFEAGGFIDVSKYSSSIGIINTGMKNLAALFLGVRVSKSSQMSNWEAEELTQKQIDYAATDSWMSRWLYLEVKKVIDENRYDVEPEPEPVPESLTFSKIFDLFCKEVKNACVGLKKKVKKLFHKKPPKKKKRRKKRGKKKNI
;
A
#
# COMPACT_ATOMS: atom_id res chain seq x y z
N MET A 1 11.93 -17.86 -37.30
CA MET A 1 11.54 -16.92 -36.23
C MET A 1 10.52 -17.66 -35.39
N GLU A 2 10.93 -18.17 -34.23
CA GLU A 2 9.99 -18.83 -33.31
C GLU A 2 9.04 -17.76 -32.76
N ASN A 3 7.74 -17.94 -33.02
CA ASN A 3 6.70 -17.16 -32.34
C ASN A 3 6.66 -17.62 -30.88
N SER A 4 7.55 -17.07 -30.05
CA SER A 4 7.50 -17.26 -28.60
C SER A 4 6.22 -16.62 -28.08
N ILE A 5 5.33 -17.40 -27.48
CA ILE A 5 4.11 -16.89 -26.85
C ILE A 5 4.52 -15.97 -25.69
N LYS A 6 4.17 -14.68 -25.82
CA LYS A 6 4.33 -13.68 -24.78
C LYS A 6 3.06 -13.55 -23.96
N CYS A 7 3.20 -13.33 -22.66
CA CYS A 7 2.08 -12.99 -21.79
C CYS A 7 1.81 -11.48 -21.85
N MET A 8 0.56 -11.08 -22.05
CA MET A 8 0.17 -9.67 -21.97
C MET A 8 -0.14 -9.32 -20.51
N PHE A 9 0.66 -8.44 -19.90
CA PHE A 9 0.40 -7.94 -18.56
C PHE A 9 -0.32 -6.59 -18.61
N PRO A 10 -1.41 -6.42 -17.85
CA PRO A 10 -2.00 -5.11 -17.66
C PRO A 10 -1.09 -4.25 -16.77
N ARG A 11 -1.06 -2.94 -17.01
CA ARG A 11 -0.30 -2.03 -16.13
C ARG A 11 -0.84 -1.98 -14.71
N ARG A 12 -2.15 -2.25 -14.56
CA ARG A 12 -2.86 -2.24 -13.29
C ARG A 12 -3.71 -3.50 -13.20
N VAL A 13 -3.64 -4.17 -12.06
CA VAL A 13 -4.46 -5.35 -11.80
C VAL A 13 -5.91 -4.94 -11.67
N ASP A 14 -6.79 -5.62 -12.39
CA ASP A 14 -8.23 -5.53 -12.12
C ASP A 14 -8.50 -6.03 -10.69
N THR A 15 -8.97 -5.13 -9.84
CA THR A 15 -9.28 -5.47 -8.45
C THR A 15 -10.37 -6.52 -8.31
N ASN A 16 -11.23 -6.70 -9.33
CA ASN A 16 -12.27 -7.74 -9.37
C ASN A 16 -11.72 -9.11 -9.75
N LEU A 17 -10.55 -9.19 -10.38
CA LEU A 17 -9.89 -10.46 -10.71
C LEU A 17 -9.36 -11.13 -9.44
N VAL A 18 -8.70 -10.37 -8.55
CA VAL A 18 -7.97 -10.98 -7.43
C VAL A 18 -8.84 -11.88 -6.54
N PRO A 19 -10.09 -11.54 -6.19
CA PRO A 19 -10.96 -12.43 -5.39
C PRO A 19 -11.30 -13.77 -6.06
N THR A 20 -11.24 -13.89 -7.39
CA THR A 20 -11.61 -15.13 -8.11
C THR A 20 -10.46 -16.13 -8.19
N LEU A 21 -9.23 -15.69 -7.88
CA LEU A 21 -8.04 -16.53 -7.94
C LEU A 21 -7.96 -17.51 -6.76
N PRO A 22 -7.28 -18.66 -6.92
CA PRO A 22 -7.05 -19.62 -5.85
C PRO A 22 -6.24 -18.97 -4.71
N LEU A 23 -6.71 -19.18 -3.47
CA LEU A 23 -6.00 -18.77 -2.27
C LEU A 23 -4.85 -19.73 -2.02
N VAL A 24 -3.63 -19.21 -1.89
CA VAL A 24 -2.44 -20.03 -1.60
C VAL A 24 -1.95 -19.82 -0.18
N LYS A 25 -1.24 -20.83 0.31
CA LYS A 25 -0.50 -20.85 1.57
C LYS A 25 0.90 -21.40 1.31
N CYS A 26 1.85 -21.08 2.18
CA CYS A 26 3.15 -21.72 2.16
C CYS A 26 3.02 -23.26 2.24
N PRO A 27 3.59 -24.01 1.28
CA PRO A 27 3.59 -25.47 1.30
C PRO A 27 4.81 -26.04 2.05
N HIS A 28 5.76 -25.21 2.45
CA HIS A 28 7.02 -25.63 3.06
C HIS A 28 6.84 -26.05 4.52
N GLU A 29 7.86 -26.74 5.04
CA GLU A 29 8.03 -26.89 6.48
C GLU A 29 8.20 -25.50 7.12
N ILE A 30 7.45 -25.23 8.19
CA ILE A 30 7.52 -23.95 8.91
C ILE A 30 8.15 -24.20 10.28
N THR A 31 9.24 -23.49 10.57
CA THR A 31 9.89 -23.49 11.89
C THR A 31 9.69 -22.15 12.57
N LEU A 32 9.02 -22.18 13.72
CA LEU A 32 8.95 -21.04 14.63
C LEU A 32 10.19 -21.03 15.51
N VAL A 33 10.89 -19.89 15.56
CA VAL A 33 12.17 -19.73 16.27
C VAL A 33 11.98 -18.69 17.39
N GLU A 34 12.05 -19.16 18.63
CA GLU A 34 11.72 -18.37 19.83
C GLU A 34 12.81 -18.42 20.90
N THR A 35 13.74 -19.37 20.81
CA THR A 35 14.85 -19.57 21.75
C THR A 35 16.21 -19.41 21.06
N PRO A 36 17.28 -19.04 21.81
CA PRO A 36 18.62 -18.93 21.26
C PRO A 36 19.12 -20.23 20.60
N GLU A 37 18.76 -21.39 21.15
CA GLU A 37 19.13 -22.71 20.61
C GLU A 37 18.48 -22.95 19.25
N GLN A 38 17.17 -22.70 19.14
CA GLN A 38 16.45 -22.77 17.86
C GLN A 38 17.02 -21.77 16.84
N LEU A 39 17.42 -20.57 17.29
CA LEU A 39 18.02 -19.57 16.42
C LEU A 39 19.36 -20.05 15.87
N ALA A 40 20.20 -20.65 16.72
CA ALA A 40 21.48 -21.20 16.30
C ALA A 40 21.32 -22.33 15.27
N GLU A 41 20.30 -23.19 15.41
CA GLU A 41 19.99 -24.22 14.41
C GLU A 41 19.47 -23.60 13.11
N ALA A 42 18.51 -22.66 13.20
CA ALA A 42 17.98 -21.96 12.03
C ALA A 42 19.07 -21.23 11.26
N VAL A 43 20.00 -20.54 11.94
CA VAL A 43 21.14 -19.84 11.31
C VAL A 43 22.00 -20.80 10.49
N LYS A 44 22.29 -22.01 11.00
CA LYS A 44 23.09 -23.01 10.27
C LYS A 44 22.40 -23.46 8.98
N GLU A 45 21.09 -23.66 9.02
CA GLU A 45 20.31 -24.05 7.84
C GLU A 45 20.21 -22.88 6.84
N ILE A 46 19.85 -21.69 7.31
CA ILE A 46 19.66 -20.49 6.48
C ILE A 46 20.96 -20.11 5.76
N GLN A 47 22.13 -20.30 6.38
CA GLN A 47 23.43 -20.03 5.76
C GLN A 47 23.74 -20.90 4.54
N GLN A 48 23.03 -22.03 4.35
CA GLN A 48 23.18 -22.89 3.18
C GLN A 48 22.38 -22.40 1.98
N GLU A 49 21.42 -21.49 2.18
CA GLU A 49 20.59 -20.92 1.13
C GLU A 49 21.33 -19.80 0.40
N THR A 50 21.19 -19.75 -0.94
CA THR A 50 21.70 -18.62 -1.74
C THR A 50 20.62 -17.57 -2.02
N LEU A 51 19.35 -17.94 -1.86
CA LEU A 51 18.20 -17.10 -2.15
C LEU A 51 17.09 -17.35 -1.13
N LEU A 52 16.81 -16.31 -0.34
CA LEU A 52 15.77 -16.27 0.67
C LEU A 52 14.66 -15.31 0.26
N GLY A 53 13.42 -15.76 0.37
CA GLY A 53 12.28 -14.86 0.51
C GLY A 53 12.32 -14.16 1.86
N PHE A 54 12.07 -12.86 1.88
CA PHE A 54 12.18 -11.99 3.04
C PHE A 54 10.90 -11.20 3.23
N ASP A 55 10.48 -11.08 4.49
CA ASP A 55 9.48 -10.12 4.93
C ASP A 55 9.72 -9.76 6.41
N THR A 56 9.00 -8.75 6.92
CA THR A 56 8.93 -8.48 8.36
C THR A 56 7.53 -8.10 8.82
N GLU A 57 7.24 -8.29 10.11
CA GLU A 57 5.97 -7.85 10.68
C GLU A 57 6.17 -7.06 11.97
N THR A 58 5.37 -6.01 12.15
CA THR A 58 5.45 -5.07 13.27
C THR A 58 4.07 -4.90 13.89
N ARG A 59 3.96 -4.82 15.22
CA ARG A 59 2.68 -4.49 15.86
C ARG A 59 2.20 -3.13 15.37
N PRO A 60 0.96 -3.00 14.85
CA PRO A 60 0.46 -1.72 14.38
C PRO A 60 0.36 -0.73 15.55
N SER A 61 0.63 0.53 15.25
CA SER A 61 0.41 1.64 16.17
C SER A 61 -0.67 2.56 15.62
N PHE A 62 -1.67 2.83 16.43
CA PHE A 62 -2.78 3.73 16.08
C PHE A 62 -2.55 5.17 16.58
N SER A 63 -1.40 5.41 17.23
CA SER A 63 -1.01 6.73 17.74
C SER A 63 0.04 7.35 16.82
N LYS A 64 -0.15 8.62 16.43
CA LYS A 64 0.66 9.32 15.41
C LYS A 64 2.18 9.40 15.67
N ASN A 65 2.63 9.11 16.90
CA ASN A 65 4.04 9.24 17.32
C ASN A 65 4.63 7.99 17.98
N GLN A 66 3.98 6.82 17.86
CA GLN A 66 4.53 5.58 18.38
C GLN A 66 4.87 4.65 17.22
N HIS A 67 6.13 4.26 17.13
CA HIS A 67 6.60 3.24 16.19
C HIS A 67 7.09 2.04 17.00
N ASN A 68 6.45 0.89 16.79
CA ASN A 68 6.90 -0.35 17.39
C ASN A 68 8.11 -0.88 16.61
N LYS A 69 8.97 -1.65 17.28
CA LYS A 69 10.09 -2.33 16.62
C LYS A 69 9.56 -3.58 15.91
N VAL A 70 10.25 -4.01 14.86
CA VAL A 70 9.89 -5.21 14.07
C VAL A 70 9.70 -6.43 14.98
N ALA A 71 8.54 -7.03 15.08
CA ALA A 71 8.32 -8.09 16.06
C ALA A 71 8.87 -9.44 15.59
N ILE A 72 8.74 -9.73 14.29
CA ILE A 72 9.19 -10.97 13.67
C ILE A 72 9.90 -10.70 12.34
N LEU A 73 10.86 -11.57 12.03
CA LEU A 73 11.56 -11.65 10.74
C LEU A 73 11.18 -12.98 10.08
N GLN A 74 10.75 -12.94 8.82
CA GLN A 74 10.45 -14.16 8.07
C GLN A 74 11.48 -14.38 6.96
N LEU A 75 12.01 -15.60 6.90
CA LEU A 75 12.92 -16.03 5.85
C LEU A 75 12.41 -17.34 5.25
N SER A 76 12.33 -17.41 3.94
CA SER A 76 11.90 -18.63 3.23
C SER A 76 12.99 -19.09 2.26
N GLY A 77 13.52 -20.28 2.49
CA GLY A 77 14.47 -20.95 1.60
C GLY A 77 13.78 -21.72 0.48
N GLU A 78 14.48 -22.72 -0.07
CA GLU A 78 13.93 -23.56 -1.13
C GLU A 78 12.80 -24.49 -0.63
N ASN A 79 12.95 -25.06 0.56
CA ASN A 79 12.02 -26.07 1.08
C ASN A 79 11.48 -25.80 2.49
N LYS A 80 11.98 -24.75 3.15
CA LYS A 80 11.70 -24.44 4.56
C LYS A 80 11.50 -22.94 4.76
N THR A 81 10.67 -22.59 5.74
CA THR A 81 10.39 -21.21 6.14
C THR A 81 10.59 -21.03 7.64
N TRP A 82 11.39 -20.06 8.01
CA TRP A 82 11.69 -19.71 9.40
C TRP A 82 10.96 -18.43 9.80
N ILE A 83 10.21 -18.51 10.90
CA ILE A 83 9.54 -17.38 11.54
C ILE A 83 10.30 -17.05 12.82
N ILE A 84 11.13 -16.01 12.77
CA ILE A 84 12.06 -15.67 13.84
C ILE A 84 11.44 -14.56 14.71
N ARG A 85 11.18 -14.88 15.98
CA ARG A 85 10.62 -13.91 16.93
C ARG A 85 11.71 -13.03 17.53
N LEU A 86 11.82 -11.79 17.05
CA LEU A 86 12.88 -10.86 17.43
C LEU A 86 12.72 -10.27 18.84
N VAL A 87 11.50 -10.31 19.40
CA VAL A 87 11.23 -9.80 20.76
C VAL A 87 11.86 -10.70 21.83
N PRO A 88 11.55 -12.01 21.93
CA PRO A 88 12.16 -12.89 22.92
C PRO A 88 13.67 -13.08 22.69
N LEU A 89 14.14 -12.92 21.44
CA LEU A 89 15.55 -13.13 21.05
C LEU A 89 16.40 -11.85 21.11
N ALA A 90 15.92 -10.76 21.73
CA ALA A 90 16.53 -9.43 21.61
C ALA A 90 18.03 -9.34 21.97
N ASN A 91 18.55 -10.27 22.78
CA ASN A 91 19.95 -10.30 23.23
C ASN A 91 20.85 -11.30 22.44
N CYS A 92 20.37 -11.86 21.34
CA CYS A 92 21.10 -12.87 20.55
C CYS A 92 20.84 -12.73 19.04
N LEU A 93 20.69 -11.50 18.55
CA LEU A 93 20.33 -11.23 17.15
C LEU A 93 21.55 -11.12 16.22
N GLU A 94 22.77 -11.12 16.75
CA GLU A 94 23.99 -10.83 15.97
C GLU A 94 24.16 -11.79 14.80
N ASP A 95 23.94 -13.09 15.00
CA ASP A 95 24.19 -14.10 13.97
C ASP A 95 23.15 -14.08 12.84
N ILE A 96 21.89 -13.80 13.15
CA ILE A 96 20.87 -13.63 12.11
C ILE A 96 21.06 -12.32 11.34
N TYR A 97 21.53 -11.26 12.00
CA TYR A 97 21.86 -10.01 11.32
C TYR A 97 23.07 -10.16 10.38
N LYS A 98 24.08 -10.96 10.72
CA LYS A 98 25.17 -11.31 9.77
C LYS A 98 24.65 -11.95 8.47
N ILE A 99 23.58 -12.74 8.53
CA ILE A 99 22.92 -13.28 7.32
C ILE A 99 22.30 -12.15 6.49
N LEU A 100 21.66 -11.17 7.14
CA LEU A 100 21.10 -10.00 6.46
C LEU A 100 22.19 -9.12 5.84
N GLU A 101 23.39 -9.08 6.44
CA GLU A 101 24.55 -8.35 5.91
C GLU A 101 25.27 -9.09 4.78
N ASN A 102 25.13 -10.42 4.69
CA ASN A 102 25.84 -11.22 3.70
C ASN A 102 25.32 -10.96 2.27
N PRO A 103 26.13 -10.41 1.33
CA PRO A 103 25.71 -10.14 -0.03
C PRO A 103 25.58 -11.39 -0.91
N ASP A 104 26.18 -12.51 -0.53
CA ASP A 104 26.14 -13.77 -1.27
C ASP A 104 24.80 -14.50 -1.10
N ILE A 105 24.12 -14.23 0.03
CA ILE A 105 22.75 -14.69 0.28
C ILE A 105 21.79 -13.59 -0.14
N LYS A 106 21.02 -13.82 -1.21
CA LYS A 106 20.03 -12.85 -1.68
C LYS A 106 18.79 -12.89 -0.82
N LYS A 107 18.28 -11.72 -0.41
CA LYS A 107 17.02 -11.56 0.33
C LYS A 107 16.02 -10.82 -0.55
N VAL A 108 15.05 -11.54 -1.10
CA VAL A 108 14.04 -10.99 -2.02
C VAL A 108 12.75 -10.69 -1.28
N GLY A 109 12.23 -9.48 -1.45
CA GLY A 109 10.97 -9.05 -0.86
C GLY A 109 10.34 -7.91 -1.66
N LEU A 110 9.29 -7.30 -1.13
CA LEU A 110 8.65 -6.15 -1.75
C LEU A 110 8.80 -4.91 -0.87
N ALA A 111 9.23 -3.80 -1.46
CA ALA A 111 9.42 -2.54 -0.74
C ALA A 111 10.36 -2.65 0.48
N VAL A 112 11.36 -3.55 0.39
CA VAL A 112 12.27 -3.97 1.49
C VAL A 112 13.03 -2.84 2.18
N GLN A 113 13.12 -1.66 1.58
CA GLN A 113 13.81 -0.52 2.19
C GLN A 113 13.14 -0.08 3.51
N GLY A 114 11.82 -0.19 3.59
CA GLY A 114 11.09 0.08 4.84
C GLY A 114 11.48 -0.88 5.95
N ASP A 115 11.53 -2.17 5.63
CA ASP A 115 11.89 -3.25 6.55
C ASP A 115 13.35 -3.13 7.02
N ILE A 116 14.28 -2.84 6.12
CA ILE A 116 15.70 -2.62 6.46
C ILE A 116 15.84 -1.48 7.47
N ASN A 117 15.15 -0.36 7.23
CA ASN A 117 15.18 0.78 8.13
C ASN A 117 14.56 0.44 9.50
N ALA A 118 13.48 -0.36 9.51
CA ALA A 118 12.80 -0.78 10.74
C ALA A 118 13.66 -1.78 11.55
N LEU A 119 14.30 -2.76 10.89
CA LEU A 119 15.25 -3.69 11.50
C LEU A 119 16.48 -2.97 12.07
N SER A 120 16.93 -1.89 11.41
CA SER A 120 18.04 -1.03 11.87
C SER A 120 17.74 -0.25 13.17
N GLN A 121 16.48 -0.25 13.63
CA GLN A 121 16.10 0.29 14.94
C GLN A 121 16.25 -0.73 16.09
N ARG A 122 16.47 -2.01 15.76
CA ARG A 122 16.80 -3.05 16.74
C ARG A 122 18.30 -3.21 16.91
N LEU A 123 18.99 -3.46 15.81
CA LEU A 123 20.45 -3.63 15.76
C LEU A 123 20.94 -2.96 14.47
N LYS A 124 22.01 -2.16 14.57
CA LYS A 124 22.61 -1.53 13.40
C LYS A 124 23.30 -2.60 12.55
N PHE A 125 23.10 -2.54 11.24
CA PHE A 125 23.68 -3.48 10.29
C PHE A 125 23.78 -2.85 8.90
N GLU A 126 24.66 -3.38 8.07
CA GLU A 126 24.80 -2.99 6.67
C GLU A 126 24.07 -3.98 5.76
N ALA A 127 22.89 -3.59 5.26
CA ALA A 127 22.06 -4.47 4.43
C ALA A 127 22.78 -4.96 3.16
N GLY A 128 23.04 -6.27 3.07
CA GLY A 128 23.68 -6.90 1.91
C GLY A 128 22.70 -7.80 1.15
N GLY A 129 22.79 -7.89 -0.17
CA GLY A 129 22.04 -8.88 -0.96
C GLY A 129 20.51 -8.68 -1.02
N PHE A 130 19.96 -7.56 -0.53
CA PHE A 130 18.53 -7.29 -0.62
C PHE A 130 18.08 -6.93 -2.04
N ILE A 131 16.96 -7.50 -2.45
CA ILE A 131 16.38 -7.32 -3.78
C ILE A 131 14.90 -6.98 -3.62
N ASP A 132 14.49 -5.86 -4.22
CA ASP A 132 13.10 -5.42 -4.24
C ASP A 132 12.43 -5.84 -5.55
N VAL A 133 11.54 -6.84 -5.47
CA VAL A 133 10.80 -7.38 -6.63
C VAL A 133 9.94 -6.31 -7.30
N SER A 134 9.48 -5.32 -6.55
CA SER A 134 8.66 -4.23 -7.09
C SER A 134 9.43 -3.42 -8.16
N LYS A 135 10.76 -3.30 -8.04
CA LYS A 135 11.59 -2.58 -9.01
C LYS A 135 11.64 -3.27 -10.38
N TYR A 136 11.64 -4.61 -10.40
CA TYR A 136 11.62 -5.39 -11.63
C TYR A 136 10.30 -5.22 -12.38
N SER A 137 9.19 -5.41 -11.69
CA SER A 137 7.86 -5.22 -12.28
C SER A 137 7.60 -3.77 -12.72
N SER A 138 8.05 -2.77 -11.95
CA SER A 138 7.96 -1.36 -12.38
C SER A 138 8.81 -1.05 -13.61
N SER A 139 9.99 -1.67 -13.77
CA SER A 139 10.86 -1.43 -14.93
C SER A 139 10.22 -1.83 -16.26
N ILE A 140 9.26 -2.75 -16.24
CA ILE A 140 8.51 -3.18 -17.43
C ILE A 140 7.17 -2.45 -17.60
N GLY A 141 6.85 -1.48 -16.73
CA GLY A 141 5.66 -0.63 -16.85
C GLY A 141 4.48 -1.01 -15.95
N ILE A 142 4.63 -1.99 -15.05
CA ILE A 142 3.57 -2.34 -14.08
C ILE A 142 3.55 -1.30 -12.94
N ILE A 143 2.36 -0.74 -12.66
CA ILE A 143 2.20 0.35 -11.70
C ILE A 143 1.89 -0.17 -10.30
N ASN A 144 1.02 -1.17 -10.18
CA ASN A 144 0.53 -1.66 -8.90
C ASN A 144 1.39 -2.82 -8.39
N THR A 145 2.52 -2.50 -7.73
CA THR A 145 3.59 -3.47 -7.42
C THR A 145 3.55 -4.12 -6.03
N GLY A 146 2.41 -4.07 -5.33
CA GLY A 146 2.25 -4.77 -4.05
C GLY A 146 2.07 -6.29 -4.21
N MET A 147 2.40 -7.07 -3.18
CA MET A 147 2.40 -8.54 -3.19
C MET A 147 1.13 -9.14 -3.79
N LYS A 148 -0.04 -8.76 -3.26
CA LYS A 148 -1.36 -9.20 -3.72
C LYS A 148 -1.55 -9.03 -5.24
N ASN A 149 -1.07 -7.92 -5.77
CA ASN A 149 -1.26 -7.55 -7.17
C ASN A 149 -0.28 -8.30 -8.05
N LEU A 150 1.00 -8.35 -7.67
CA LEU A 150 2.02 -9.06 -8.44
C LEU A 150 1.78 -10.58 -8.42
N ALA A 151 1.37 -11.16 -7.30
CA ALA A 151 0.99 -12.57 -7.23
C ALA A 151 -0.20 -12.89 -8.16
N ALA A 152 -1.20 -12.00 -8.22
CA ALA A 152 -2.33 -12.17 -9.13
C ALA A 152 -1.89 -12.11 -10.60
N LEU A 153 -1.00 -11.19 -10.95
CA LEU A 153 -0.52 -11.00 -12.33
C LEU A 153 0.39 -12.12 -12.80
N PHE A 154 1.45 -12.41 -12.03
CA PHE A 154 2.52 -13.30 -12.49
C PHE A 154 2.22 -14.77 -12.19
N LEU A 155 1.47 -15.06 -11.12
CA LEU A 155 1.27 -16.42 -10.64
C LEU A 155 -0.19 -16.89 -10.76
N GLY A 156 -1.14 -15.98 -11.01
CA GLY A 156 -2.56 -16.32 -11.08
C GLY A 156 -3.13 -16.78 -9.73
N VAL A 157 -2.56 -16.33 -8.62
CA VAL A 157 -2.99 -16.72 -7.26
C VAL A 157 -3.32 -15.49 -6.41
N ARG A 158 -4.05 -15.69 -5.31
CA ARG A 158 -4.26 -14.65 -4.29
C ARG A 158 -3.66 -15.06 -2.95
N VAL A 159 -3.15 -14.08 -2.22
CA VAL A 159 -2.70 -14.20 -0.82
C VAL A 159 -3.72 -13.57 0.13
N SER A 160 -3.80 -14.09 1.35
CA SER A 160 -4.63 -13.51 2.41
C SER A 160 -4.03 -12.20 2.92
N LYS A 161 -4.86 -11.35 3.53
CA LYS A 161 -4.42 -10.16 4.31
C LYS A 161 -4.89 -10.22 5.77
N SER A 162 -5.43 -11.35 6.20
CA SER A 162 -6.18 -11.47 7.45
C SER A 162 -5.37 -11.17 8.70
N SER A 163 -4.05 -11.25 8.64
CA SER A 163 -3.17 -11.12 9.81
C SER A 163 -2.21 -9.93 9.74
N GLN A 164 -2.26 -9.12 8.68
CA GLN A 164 -1.34 -7.99 8.49
C GLN A 164 -1.40 -6.96 9.64
N MET A 165 -2.58 -6.74 10.23
CA MET A 165 -2.79 -5.81 11.34
C MET A 165 -2.92 -6.53 12.69
N SER A 166 -2.21 -7.65 12.88
CA SER A 166 -2.25 -8.41 14.14
C SER A 166 -1.32 -7.84 15.21
N ASN A 167 -1.53 -8.24 16.46
CA ASN A 167 -0.53 -8.03 17.50
C ASN A 167 0.63 -9.03 17.33
N TRP A 168 1.67 -8.63 16.61
CA TRP A 168 2.86 -9.46 16.36
C TRP A 168 3.82 -9.53 17.56
N GLU A 169 3.62 -8.70 18.59
CA GLU A 169 4.36 -8.74 19.86
C GLU A 169 3.64 -9.58 20.92
N ALA A 170 2.57 -10.30 20.56
CA ALA A 170 1.87 -11.19 21.48
C ALA A 170 2.84 -12.24 22.05
N GLU A 171 2.61 -12.67 23.31
CA GLU A 171 3.47 -13.65 24.00
C GLU A 171 3.60 -14.95 23.23
N GLU A 172 2.52 -15.40 22.61
CA GLU A 172 2.47 -16.54 21.69
C GLU A 172 1.83 -16.11 20.36
N LEU A 173 2.32 -16.67 19.26
CA LEU A 173 1.71 -16.47 17.94
C LEU A 173 0.66 -17.55 17.67
N THR A 174 -0.48 -17.15 17.14
CA THR A 174 -1.48 -18.12 16.67
C THR A 174 -1.01 -18.82 15.39
N GLN A 175 -1.50 -20.05 15.14
CA GLN A 175 -1.21 -20.76 13.88
C GLN A 175 -1.57 -19.92 12.64
N LYS A 176 -2.65 -19.11 12.71
CA LYS A 176 -3.03 -18.21 11.60
C LYS A 176 -1.98 -17.13 11.33
N GLN A 177 -1.34 -16.59 12.36
CA GLN A 177 -0.25 -15.63 12.22
C GLN A 177 0.99 -16.29 11.63
N ILE A 178 1.33 -17.51 12.10
CA ILE A 178 2.46 -18.28 11.59
C ILE A 178 2.26 -18.62 10.10
N ASP A 179 1.11 -19.18 9.73
CA ASP A 179 0.73 -19.49 8.34
C ASP A 179 0.83 -18.27 7.43
N TYR A 180 0.32 -17.12 7.90
CA TYR A 180 0.33 -15.87 7.15
C TYR A 180 1.77 -15.40 6.92
N ALA A 181 2.55 -15.28 7.99
CA ALA A 181 3.94 -14.81 7.95
C ALA A 181 4.82 -15.72 7.07
N ALA A 182 4.59 -17.03 7.15
CA ALA A 182 5.29 -17.98 6.29
C ALA A 182 4.91 -17.81 4.82
N THR A 183 3.62 -17.60 4.54
CA THR A 183 3.12 -17.40 3.18
C THR A 183 3.72 -16.14 2.54
N ASP A 184 3.87 -15.05 3.29
CA ASP A 184 4.38 -13.79 2.72
C ASP A 184 5.85 -13.89 2.27
N SER A 185 6.75 -14.38 3.13
CA SER A 185 8.15 -14.56 2.73
C SER A 185 8.31 -15.63 1.63
N TRP A 186 7.57 -16.73 1.69
CA TRP A 186 7.58 -17.75 0.63
C TRP A 186 7.12 -17.18 -0.71
N MET A 187 6.04 -16.40 -0.70
CA MET A 187 5.50 -15.75 -1.89
C MET A 187 6.51 -14.75 -2.47
N SER A 188 7.24 -14.00 -1.63
CA SER A 188 8.31 -13.10 -2.09
C SER A 188 9.36 -13.86 -2.91
N ARG A 189 9.77 -15.04 -2.46
CA ARG A 189 10.74 -15.89 -3.18
C ARG A 189 10.17 -16.41 -4.49
N TRP A 190 8.98 -17.00 -4.46
CA TRP A 190 8.35 -17.56 -5.66
C TRP A 190 8.09 -16.49 -6.72
N LEU A 191 7.55 -15.34 -6.29
CA LEU A 191 7.29 -14.21 -7.16
C LEU A 191 8.58 -13.67 -7.79
N TYR A 192 9.67 -13.54 -7.02
CA TYR A 192 10.96 -13.11 -7.58
C TYR A 192 11.43 -14.05 -8.71
N LEU A 193 11.39 -15.36 -8.48
CA LEU A 193 11.82 -16.34 -9.46
C LEU A 193 11.00 -16.27 -10.74
N GLU A 194 9.68 -16.13 -10.63
CA GLU A 194 8.80 -16.02 -11.80
C GLU A 194 9.00 -14.70 -12.55
N VAL A 195 9.03 -13.57 -11.83
CA VAL A 195 9.25 -12.24 -12.44
C VAL A 195 10.60 -12.20 -13.14
N LYS A 196 11.66 -12.70 -12.50
CA LYS A 196 12.99 -12.76 -13.09
C LYS A 196 13.01 -13.60 -14.36
N LYS A 197 12.41 -14.79 -14.33
CA LYS A 197 12.30 -15.67 -15.50
C LYS A 197 11.56 -14.99 -16.66
N VAL A 198 10.40 -14.39 -16.40
CA VAL A 198 9.59 -13.70 -17.41
C VAL A 198 10.38 -12.58 -18.08
N ILE A 199 11.12 -11.80 -17.29
CA ILE A 199 11.93 -10.68 -17.78
C ILE A 199 13.15 -11.17 -18.56
N ASP A 200 13.93 -12.11 -18.00
CA ASP A 200 15.15 -12.63 -18.62
C ASP A 200 14.86 -13.33 -19.96
N GLU A 201 13.73 -14.05 -20.05
CA GLU A 201 13.29 -14.72 -21.29
C GLU A 201 12.55 -13.77 -22.25
N ASN A 202 12.36 -12.48 -21.89
CA ASN A 202 11.57 -11.49 -22.66
C ASN A 202 10.16 -11.99 -23.06
N ARG A 203 9.51 -12.72 -22.15
CA ARG A 203 8.22 -13.40 -22.38
C ARG A 203 7.00 -12.57 -22.03
N TYR A 204 7.12 -11.26 -22.15
CA TYR A 204 6.06 -10.34 -21.79
C TYR A 204 5.85 -9.28 -22.87
N ASP A 205 4.60 -8.84 -22.97
CA ASP A 205 4.22 -7.52 -23.43
C ASP A 205 3.44 -6.85 -22.30
N VAL A 206 3.46 -5.52 -22.26
CA VAL A 206 2.63 -4.75 -21.34
C VAL A 206 1.65 -3.96 -22.16
N GLU A 207 0.39 -3.86 -21.69
CA GLU A 207 -0.63 -3.04 -22.35
C GLU A 207 -0.06 -1.67 -22.72
N PRO A 208 -0.46 -1.00 -23.81
CA PRO A 208 0.02 0.36 -24.16
C PRO A 208 -0.57 1.41 -23.23
N GLU A 209 0.13 2.53 -22.99
CA GLU A 209 -0.40 3.58 -22.10
C GLU A 209 -1.72 4.08 -22.69
N PRO A 210 -2.78 4.23 -21.88
CA PRO A 210 -4.02 4.75 -22.41
C PRO A 210 -3.74 6.11 -23.03
N GLU A 211 -4.18 6.31 -24.26
CA GLU A 211 -4.03 7.62 -24.91
C GLU A 211 -4.64 8.68 -24.00
N PRO A 212 -4.01 9.86 -23.89
CA PRO A 212 -4.57 10.94 -23.10
C PRO A 212 -5.98 11.21 -23.61
N VAL A 213 -6.98 11.06 -22.73
CA VAL A 213 -8.37 11.34 -23.09
C VAL A 213 -8.38 12.75 -23.69
N PRO A 214 -8.90 12.93 -24.91
CA PRO A 214 -9.02 14.26 -25.51
C PRO A 214 -9.65 15.20 -24.50
N GLU A 215 -9.26 16.47 -24.52
CA GLU A 215 -9.62 17.47 -23.51
C GLU A 215 -11.14 17.83 -23.48
N SER A 216 -12.02 16.95 -23.96
CA SER A 216 -13.47 17.04 -23.89
C SER A 216 -13.96 16.81 -22.45
N LEU A 217 -14.53 17.88 -21.88
CA LEU A 217 -15.22 17.99 -20.58
C LEU A 217 -14.88 16.89 -19.56
N THR A 218 -13.77 17.06 -18.86
CA THR A 218 -13.50 16.32 -17.63
C THR A 218 -14.60 16.58 -16.59
N PHE A 219 -14.86 15.62 -15.70
CA PHE A 219 -15.83 15.78 -14.60
C PHE A 219 -15.55 17.05 -13.77
N SER A 220 -14.28 17.44 -13.62
CA SER A 220 -13.90 18.72 -13.00
C SER A 220 -14.47 19.92 -13.75
N LYS A 221 -14.35 19.97 -15.08
CA LYS A 221 -14.92 21.06 -15.90
C LYS A 221 -16.46 21.06 -15.83
N ILE A 222 -17.11 19.88 -15.82
CA ILE A 222 -18.57 19.76 -15.62
C ILE A 222 -18.97 20.26 -14.23
N PHE A 223 -18.23 19.86 -13.19
CA PHE A 223 -18.46 20.26 -11.82
C PHE A 223 -18.23 21.77 -11.63
N ASP A 224 -17.20 22.33 -12.25
CA ASP A 224 -16.92 23.77 -12.26
C ASP A 224 -18.02 24.55 -12.95
N LEU A 225 -18.52 24.06 -14.10
CA LEU A 225 -19.68 24.64 -14.80
C LEU A 225 -20.93 24.60 -13.92
N PHE A 226 -21.21 23.46 -13.30
CA PHE A 226 -22.33 23.29 -12.37
C PHE A 226 -22.22 24.22 -11.15
N CYS A 227 -21.05 24.28 -10.51
CA CYS A 227 -20.80 25.18 -9.39
C CYS A 227 -20.95 26.65 -9.80
N LYS A 228 -20.54 27.02 -11.01
CA LYS A 228 -20.71 28.38 -11.55
C LYS A 228 -22.18 28.71 -11.77
N GLU A 229 -22.97 27.75 -12.27
CA GLU A 229 -24.40 27.90 -12.49
C GLU A 229 -25.17 28.03 -11.16
N VAL A 230 -24.87 27.19 -10.16
CA VAL A 230 -25.43 27.29 -8.81
C VAL A 230 -25.07 28.64 -8.17
N LYS A 231 -23.81 29.10 -8.26
CA LYS A 231 -23.39 30.41 -7.76
C LYS A 231 -24.19 31.54 -8.43
N ASN A 232 -24.38 31.49 -9.74
CA ASN A 232 -25.14 32.49 -10.49
C ASN A 232 -26.62 32.51 -10.07
N ALA A 233 -27.24 31.35 -9.88
CA ALA A 233 -28.62 31.22 -9.39
C ALA A 233 -28.77 31.81 -7.97
N CYS A 234 -27.84 31.53 -7.06
CA CYS A 234 -27.83 32.09 -5.70
C CYS A 234 -27.62 33.61 -5.69
N VAL A 235 -26.77 34.15 -6.56
CA VAL A 235 -26.59 35.61 -6.73
C VAL A 235 -27.86 36.27 -7.29
N GLY A 236 -28.52 35.61 -8.25
CA GLY A 236 -29.81 36.03 -8.80
C GLY A 236 -30.90 36.10 -7.73
N LEU A 237 -30.98 35.09 -6.86
CA LEU A 237 -31.90 35.08 -5.72
C LEU A 237 -31.63 36.24 -4.74
N LYS A 238 -30.36 36.44 -4.35
CA LYS A 238 -29.98 37.54 -3.45
C LYS A 238 -30.32 38.92 -4.02
N LYS A 239 -30.15 39.14 -5.34
CA LYS A 239 -30.55 40.39 -6.01
C LYS A 239 -32.08 40.58 -6.04
N LYS A 240 -32.84 39.51 -6.26
CA LYS A 240 -34.33 39.54 -6.26
C LYS A 240 -34.87 39.87 -4.87
N VAL A 241 -34.31 39.24 -3.83
CA VAL A 241 -34.63 39.48 -2.42
C VAL A 241 -34.27 40.92 -2.00
N LYS A 242 -33.10 41.43 -2.40
CA LYS A 242 -32.69 42.82 -2.10
C LYS A 242 -33.60 43.88 -2.75
N LYS A 243 -34.16 43.60 -3.95
CA LYS A 243 -35.17 44.44 -4.61
C LYS A 243 -36.52 44.45 -3.88
N LEU A 244 -36.91 43.34 -3.24
CA LEU A 244 -38.12 43.26 -2.43
C LEU A 244 -38.02 44.07 -1.13
N PHE A 245 -36.83 44.15 -0.52
CA PHE A 245 -36.60 44.89 0.73
C PHE A 245 -36.30 46.39 0.58
N HIS A 246 -36.17 46.94 -0.65
CA HIS A 246 -35.91 48.37 -0.90
C HIS A 246 -37.10 49.15 -1.49
N LYS A 247 -38.33 48.63 -1.44
CA LYS A 247 -39.52 49.45 -1.73
C LYS A 247 -39.67 50.50 -0.61
N LYS A 248 -39.19 51.72 -0.87
CA LYS A 248 -39.38 52.88 0.02
C LYS A 248 -40.87 53.00 0.39
N PRO A 249 -41.22 53.15 1.68
CA PRO A 249 -42.61 53.36 2.06
C PRO A 249 -43.14 54.68 1.47
N PRO A 250 -44.45 54.77 1.13
CA PRO A 250 -45.01 55.96 0.50
C PRO A 250 -44.85 57.19 1.41
N LYS A 251 -44.37 58.30 0.83
CA LYS A 251 -44.17 59.58 1.55
C LYS A 251 -45.50 60.08 2.11
N LYS A 252 -45.62 60.18 3.45
CA LYS A 252 -46.75 60.85 4.13
C LYS A 252 -46.84 62.31 3.68
N LYS A 253 -47.96 62.71 3.04
CA LYS A 253 -48.24 64.10 2.67
C LYS A 253 -48.33 64.97 3.94
N LYS A 254 -47.41 65.92 4.11
CA LYS A 254 -47.46 66.94 5.19
C LYS A 254 -48.64 67.88 4.95
N ARG A 255 -49.62 67.88 5.86
CA ARG A 255 -50.69 68.89 5.96
C ARG A 255 -50.07 70.27 6.23
N ARG A 256 -50.22 71.22 5.30
CA ARG A 256 -49.87 72.64 5.50
C ARG A 256 -50.93 73.31 6.37
N LYS A 257 -50.54 73.79 7.55
CA LYS A 257 -51.31 74.78 8.34
C LYS A 257 -51.33 76.11 7.57
N LYS A 258 -52.52 76.63 7.22
CA LYS A 258 -52.70 78.05 6.88
C LYS A 258 -53.18 78.78 8.14
N ARG A 259 -52.42 79.78 8.58
CA ARG A 259 -52.81 80.78 9.60
C ARG A 259 -53.35 82.03 8.87
N GLY A 260 -54.55 82.45 9.25
CA GLY A 260 -54.96 83.85 9.42
C GLY A 260 -55.32 84.70 8.19
N LYS A 261 -56.55 85.23 8.16
CA LYS A 261 -56.82 86.66 8.46
C LYS A 261 -58.34 86.95 8.55
N LYS A 262 -58.65 87.84 9.50
CA LYS A 262 -59.92 88.51 9.83
C LYS A 262 -60.61 89.15 8.61
N LYS A 263 -61.93 89.35 8.71
CA LYS A 263 -62.58 90.66 8.46
C LYS A 263 -63.87 90.78 9.29
N ASN A 264 -64.02 91.96 9.88
CA ASN A 264 -65.18 92.46 10.63
C ASN A 264 -66.41 92.59 9.70
N ILE A 265 -67.62 92.43 10.24
CA ILE A 265 -68.61 93.46 10.62
C ILE A 265 -69.47 92.84 11.72
#